data_AF-A0A958SDS4-F1
#
_entry.id   AF-A0A958SDS4-F1
#
_cell.length_a   1.000
_cell.length_b   1.000
_cell.length_c   1.000
_cell.angle_alpha   90.00
_cell.angle_beta   90.00
_cell.angle_gamma   90.00
#
_symmetry.space_group_name_H-M   'P 1'
#
loop_
_entity.id
_entity.type
_entity.pdbx_description
1 polymer ?
#
loop_
_entity_poly.entity_id
_entity_poly.type
_entity_poly.pdbx_seq_one_letter_code
_entity_poly.pdbx_strand_id
1 'polypeptide(L)'
;MRSVILAMALFLSIPLYAVVDMKNANYSETWTDINIPGSGYQLKVERVYNSRSLFNGIFGFGWCSDYETSLSSEADGGLRLTVCGGGLEVKYTAKNFDPSKTKSHYDNLIKLAAQKNSSLSKAELDRLRKDIEGNTFMRVALEQQVGFKGSSPIGKT
;
A
#
# COMPACT_ATOMS: atom_id res chain seq x y z
N MET A 1 34.75 29.67 33.77
CA MET A 1 33.45 29.86 33.06
C MET A 1 33.19 28.77 32.02
N ARG A 2 34.08 28.51 31.06
CA ARG A 2 33.89 27.42 30.05
C ARG A 2 33.61 26.04 30.66
N SER A 3 34.36 25.62 31.66
CA SER A 3 34.18 24.31 32.30
C SER A 3 32.86 24.20 33.09
N VAL A 4 32.34 25.33 33.60
CA VAL A 4 31.06 25.39 34.31
C VAL A 4 29.89 25.27 33.34
N ILE A 5 29.99 25.93 32.17
CA ILE A 5 28.98 25.83 31.10
C ILE A 5 28.94 24.40 30.54
N LEU A 6 30.09 23.76 30.36
CA LEU A 6 30.18 22.38 29.86
C LEU A 6 29.60 21.38 30.87
N ALA A 7 29.91 21.54 32.17
CA ALA A 7 29.33 20.73 33.22
C ALA A 7 27.80 20.92 33.30
N MET A 8 27.31 22.16 33.20
CA MET A 8 25.89 22.47 33.24
C MET A 8 25.12 21.89 32.03
N ALA A 9 25.73 21.85 30.85
CA ALA A 9 25.14 21.20 29.67
C ALA A 9 24.98 19.67 29.83
N LEU A 10 25.90 19.01 30.54
CA LEU A 10 25.83 17.58 30.83
C LEU A 10 24.75 17.21 31.85
N PHE A 11 24.37 18.14 32.74
CA PHE A 11 23.27 17.94 33.70
C PHE A 11 21.88 18.26 33.15
N LEU A 12 21.80 18.82 31.93
CA LEU A 12 20.54 19.16 31.25
C LEU A 12 20.07 18.09 30.26
N SER A 13 20.72 16.92 30.21
CA SER A 13 20.30 15.80 29.36
C SER A 13 19.11 15.07 29.98
N ILE A 14 17.90 15.42 29.53
CA ILE A 14 16.66 14.76 29.93
C ILE A 14 16.55 13.45 29.15
N PRO A 15 16.34 12.28 29.80
CA PRO A 15 16.11 11.03 29.07
C PRO A 15 14.79 11.11 28.29
N LEU A 16 14.85 10.91 26.97
CA LEU A 16 13.68 10.74 26.12
C LEU A 16 13.37 9.25 26.00
N TYR A 17 12.18 8.84 26.40
CA TYR A 17 11.71 7.47 26.24
C TYR A 17 11.05 7.33 24.88
N ALA A 18 11.56 6.39 24.08
CA ALA A 18 11.02 6.06 22.76
C ALA A 18 10.85 4.54 22.67
N VAL A 19 9.70 4.08 22.18
CA VAL A 19 9.45 2.65 21.97
C VAL A 19 10.03 2.27 20.60
N VAL A 20 11.05 1.43 20.62
CA VAL A 20 11.70 0.92 19.40
C VAL A 20 11.53 -0.60 19.35
N ASP A 21 11.08 -1.11 18.21
CA ASP A 21 11.03 -2.55 17.97
C ASP A 21 12.45 -3.08 17.75
N MET A 22 12.95 -3.87 18.70
CA MET A 22 14.30 -4.43 18.66
C MET A 22 14.53 -5.47 17.55
N LYS A 23 13.47 -6.03 16.96
CA LYS A 23 13.58 -7.03 15.88
C LYS A 23 13.97 -6.38 14.56
N ASN A 24 13.45 -5.19 14.28
CA ASN A 24 13.64 -4.48 13.01
C ASN A 24 14.24 -3.08 13.18
N ALA A 25 14.57 -2.66 14.41
CA ALA A 25 15.04 -1.32 14.75
C ALA A 25 14.11 -0.20 14.26
N ASN A 26 12.80 -0.47 14.18
CA ASN A 26 11.81 0.52 13.78
C ASN A 26 11.40 1.36 14.98
N TYR A 27 11.49 2.69 14.84
CA TYR A 27 10.87 3.62 15.76
C TYR A 27 9.50 4.01 15.19
N SER A 28 8.45 3.76 15.97
CA SER A 28 7.07 4.04 15.57
C SER A 28 6.33 4.71 16.71
N GLU A 29 5.57 5.74 16.39
CA GLU A 29 4.87 6.54 17.40
C GLU A 29 3.61 7.14 16.77
N THR A 30 2.56 7.32 17.57
CA THR A 30 1.26 7.81 17.12
C THR A 30 0.87 9.06 17.88
N TRP A 31 0.41 10.08 17.17
CA TRP A 31 -0.08 11.34 17.71
C TRP A 31 -1.51 11.59 17.26
N THR A 32 -2.35 12.05 18.18
CA THR A 32 -3.69 12.52 17.87
C THR A 32 -3.67 14.05 17.89
N ASP A 33 -3.74 14.68 16.73
CA ASP A 33 -3.73 16.15 16.62
C ASP A 33 -5.11 16.75 16.89
N ILE A 34 -6.17 16.07 16.44
CA ILE A 34 -7.55 16.52 16.62
C ILE A 34 -8.39 15.35 17.11
N ASN A 35 -9.21 15.60 18.13
CA ASN A 35 -10.22 14.66 18.59
C ASN A 35 -11.50 15.41 18.94
N ILE A 36 -12.51 15.32 18.07
CA ILE A 36 -13.81 15.95 18.26
C ILE A 36 -14.85 14.83 18.44
N PRO A 37 -15.33 14.61 19.68
CA PRO A 37 -16.34 13.58 19.94
C PRO A 37 -17.65 13.92 19.22
N GLY A 38 -18.22 12.93 18.55
CA GLY A 38 -19.51 13.01 17.86
C GLY A 38 -20.45 11.90 18.34
N SER A 39 -21.75 12.03 18.09
CA SER A 39 -22.76 11.00 18.42
C SER A 39 -22.68 9.73 17.55
N GLY A 40 -21.77 9.71 16.56
CA GLY A 40 -21.51 8.57 15.70
C GLY A 40 -20.01 8.46 15.40
N TYR A 41 -19.59 8.89 14.20
CA TYR A 41 -18.17 8.93 13.85
C TYR A 41 -17.47 10.10 14.55
N GLN A 42 -16.45 9.78 15.35
CA GLN A 42 -15.58 10.78 15.97
C GLN A 42 -14.63 11.33 14.92
N LEU A 43 -14.65 12.65 14.70
CA LEU A 43 -13.67 13.29 13.84
C LEU A 43 -12.32 13.28 14.57
N LYS A 44 -11.42 12.42 14.09
CA LYS A 44 -10.10 12.24 14.66
C LYS A 44 -9.05 12.42 13.57
N VAL A 45 -8.04 13.22 13.86
CA VAL A 45 -6.85 13.33 13.01
C VAL A 45 -5.70 12.71 13.78
N GLU A 46 -5.29 11.54 13.30
CA GLU A 46 -4.15 10.80 13.82
C GLU A 46 -3.05 10.72 12.79
N ARG A 47 -1.82 10.78 13.31
CA ARG A 47 -0.61 10.63 12.54
C ARG A 47 0.27 9.58 13.18
N VAL A 48 0.80 8.71 12.35
CA VAL A 48 1.76 7.69 12.75
C VAL A 48 3.08 7.99 12.06
N TYR A 49 4.15 8.10 12.84
CA TYR A 49 5.51 8.14 12.32
C TYR A 49 6.09 6.73 12.33
N ASN A 50 6.81 6.38 11.27
CA ASN A 50 7.56 5.15 11.16
C ASN A 50 8.93 5.44 10.53
N SER A 51 10.00 5.26 11.28
CA SER A 51 11.36 5.63 10.86
C SER A 51 11.89 4.82 9.68
N ARG A 52 11.26 3.69 9.36
CA ARG A 52 11.62 2.82 8.23
C ARG A 52 10.69 2.98 7.04
N SER A 53 9.65 3.80 7.16
CA SER A 53 8.70 4.02 6.08
C SER A 53 9.33 4.92 5.01
N LEU A 54 9.20 4.51 3.75
CA LEU A 54 9.53 5.34 2.58
C LEU A 54 8.32 6.13 2.07
N PHE A 55 7.18 6.02 2.76
CA PHE A 55 5.96 6.73 2.41
C PHE A 55 6.13 8.23 2.67
N ASN A 56 5.67 9.03 1.71
CA ASN A 56 5.64 10.48 1.82
C ASN A 56 4.19 10.94 1.73
N GLY A 57 3.58 11.12 2.89
CA GLY A 57 2.18 11.47 3.01
C GLY A 57 1.91 12.96 3.12
N ILE A 58 0.66 13.30 3.44
CA ILE A 58 0.19 14.68 3.67
C ILE A 58 0.94 15.38 4.82
N PHE A 59 1.53 14.60 5.74
CA PHE A 59 2.33 15.09 6.87
C PHE A 59 3.84 14.97 6.66
N GLY A 60 4.26 14.58 5.45
CA GLY A 60 5.65 14.47 5.05
C GLY A 60 6.22 13.05 5.12
N PHE A 61 7.53 12.96 4.90
CA PHE A 61 8.25 11.70 4.81
C PHE A 61 8.26 10.93 6.14
N GLY A 62 7.97 9.63 6.07
CA GLY A 62 7.88 8.74 7.23
C GLY A 62 6.61 8.92 8.06
N TRP A 63 5.78 9.91 7.72
CA TRP A 63 4.49 10.17 8.35
C TRP A 63 3.34 9.64 7.53
N CYS A 64 2.29 9.29 8.23
CA CYS A 64 1.11 8.69 7.67
C CYS A 64 -0.12 9.09 8.49
N SER A 65 -1.28 9.21 7.84
CA SER A 65 -2.57 9.36 8.50
C SER A 65 -3.63 8.38 8.00
N ASP A 66 -4.66 8.14 8.82
CA ASP A 66 -5.81 7.30 8.45
C ASP A 66 -6.52 7.78 7.18
N TYR A 67 -6.48 9.09 6.91
CA TYR A 67 -7.06 9.71 5.70
C TYR A 67 -6.31 9.34 4.41
N GLU A 68 -5.14 8.72 4.52
CA GLU A 68 -4.33 8.25 3.40
C GLU A 68 -4.50 6.74 3.17
N THR A 69 -5.33 6.08 3.98
CA THR A 69 -5.76 4.70 3.74
C THR A 69 -6.58 4.63 2.47
N SER A 70 -6.19 3.73 1.57
CA SER A 70 -6.83 3.61 0.25
C SER A 70 -7.46 2.23 0.06
N LEU A 71 -8.56 2.22 -0.69
CA LEU A 71 -9.22 0.99 -1.12
C LEU A 71 -9.12 0.91 -2.64
N SER A 72 -8.52 -0.15 -3.15
CA SER A 72 -8.41 -0.42 -4.57
C SER A 72 -9.12 -1.73 -4.92
N SER A 73 -9.83 -1.75 -6.04
CA SER A 73 -10.47 -2.95 -6.57
C SER A 73 -9.49 -3.74 -7.45
N GLU A 74 -9.45 -5.05 -7.30
CA GLU A 74 -8.62 -5.94 -8.11
C GLU A 74 -9.41 -6.61 -9.22
N ALA A 75 -8.77 -6.85 -10.37
CA ALA A 75 -9.36 -7.51 -11.55
C ALA A 75 -10.19 -8.79 -11.29
N ASP A 76 -9.90 -9.51 -10.20
CA ASP A 76 -10.61 -10.73 -9.80
C ASP A 76 -11.90 -10.47 -8.99
N GLY A 77 -12.29 -9.20 -8.83
CA GLY A 77 -13.42 -8.77 -8.01
C GLY A 77 -13.08 -8.67 -6.52
N GLY A 78 -11.82 -8.87 -6.14
CA GLY A 78 -11.34 -8.62 -4.79
C GLY A 78 -11.20 -7.12 -4.49
N LEU A 79 -11.14 -6.78 -3.21
CA LEU A 79 -10.79 -5.45 -2.73
C LEU A 79 -9.46 -5.53 -2.00
N ARG A 80 -8.58 -4.57 -2.24
CA ARG A 80 -7.31 -4.39 -1.55
C ARG A 80 -7.38 -3.10 -0.75
N LEU A 81 -7.35 -3.24 0.56
CA LEU A 81 -7.23 -2.14 1.50
C LEU A 81 -5.75 -1.96 1.81
N THR A 82 -5.20 -0.81 1.43
CA THR A 82 -3.84 -0.41 1.78
C THR A 82 -3.94 0.54 2.97
N VAL A 83 -3.66 0.01 4.15
CA VAL A 83 -3.71 0.75 5.41
C VAL A 83 -2.40 1.51 5.59
N CYS A 84 -2.55 2.78 5.92
CA CYS A 84 -1.42 3.65 6.17
C CYS A 84 -0.76 3.29 7.52
N GLY A 85 0.57 3.44 7.66
CA GLY A 85 1.28 3.34 8.95
C GLY A 85 2.19 2.10 9.09
N GLY A 86 2.19 1.24 8.08
CA GLY A 86 3.10 0.09 7.99
C GLY A 86 3.06 -0.62 6.64
N GLY A 87 2.37 -0.06 5.65
CA GLY A 87 2.18 -0.71 4.34
C GLY A 87 1.38 -2.01 4.43
N LEU A 88 0.52 -2.15 5.45
CA LEU A 88 -0.31 -3.34 5.58
C LEU A 88 -1.34 -3.35 4.45
N GLU A 89 -1.23 -4.35 3.58
CA GLU A 89 -2.22 -4.61 2.55
C GLU A 89 -3.11 -5.77 2.98
N VAL A 90 -4.42 -5.50 3.07
CA VAL A 90 -5.44 -6.50 3.36
C VAL A 90 -6.25 -6.77 2.10
N LYS A 91 -6.24 -8.01 1.64
CA LYS A 91 -7.05 -8.44 0.50
C LYS A 91 -8.36 -9.08 0.99
N TYR A 92 -9.48 -8.52 0.55
CA TYR A 92 -10.81 -9.05 0.73
C TYR A 92 -11.28 -9.72 -0.56
N THR A 93 -11.86 -10.90 -0.42
CA THR A 93 -12.47 -11.65 -1.52
C THR A 93 -13.93 -11.96 -1.19
N ALA A 94 -14.75 -12.15 -2.22
CA ALA A 94 -16.12 -12.57 -2.02
C ALA A 94 -16.18 -13.95 -1.35
N LYS A 95 -17.22 -14.23 -0.56
CA LYS A 95 -17.40 -15.52 0.13
C LYS A 95 -17.33 -16.73 -0.82
N ASN A 96 -17.81 -16.56 -2.05
CA ASN A 96 -17.80 -17.59 -3.10
C ASN A 96 -16.68 -17.33 -4.13
N PHE A 97 -15.55 -16.79 -3.69
CA PHE A 97 -14.40 -16.54 -4.55
C PHE A 97 -13.88 -17.86 -5.12
N ASP A 98 -13.77 -17.91 -6.45
CA ASP A 98 -13.27 -19.06 -7.17
C ASP A 98 -11.94 -18.69 -7.84
N PRO A 99 -10.80 -19.20 -7.34
CA PRO A 99 -9.48 -18.92 -7.91
C PRO A 99 -9.34 -19.32 -9.39
N SER A 100 -10.19 -20.23 -9.88
CA SER A 100 -10.16 -20.65 -11.29
C SER A 100 -10.55 -19.50 -12.24
N LYS A 101 -11.48 -18.63 -11.82
CA LYS A 101 -11.92 -17.47 -12.61
C LYS A 101 -10.79 -16.47 -12.81
N THR A 102 -9.95 -16.28 -11.79
CA THR A 102 -8.76 -15.44 -11.85
C THR A 102 -7.74 -15.99 -12.85
N LYS A 103 -7.51 -17.31 -12.86
CA LYS A 103 -6.62 -17.94 -13.86
C LYS A 103 -7.15 -17.78 -15.27
N SER A 104 -8.45 -18.01 -15.47
CA SER A 104 -9.09 -17.81 -16.78
C SER A 104 -9.03 -16.36 -17.26
N HIS A 105 -9.10 -15.39 -16.35
CA HIS A 105 -8.88 -13.97 -16.69
C HIS A 105 -7.47 -13.74 -17.23
N TYR A 106 -6.44 -14.27 -16.56
CA TYR A 106 -5.06 -14.15 -17.04
C TYR A 106 -4.84 -14.86 -18.37
N ASP A 107 -5.41 -16.06 -18.55
CA ASP A 107 -5.38 -16.80 -19.81
C ASP A 107 -5.97 -15.96 -20.95
N ASN A 108 -7.11 -15.31 -20.71
CA ASN A 108 -7.76 -14.45 -21.69
C ASN A 108 -6.91 -13.22 -22.04
N LEU A 109 -6.27 -12.58 -21.06
CA LEU A 109 -5.38 -11.45 -21.32
C LEU A 109 -4.16 -11.84 -22.15
N ILE A 110 -3.52 -12.97 -21.82
CA ILE A 110 -2.37 -13.49 -22.59
C ILE A 110 -2.80 -13.87 -24.01
N LYS A 111 -3.97 -14.48 -24.17
CA LYS A 111 -4.52 -14.80 -25.50
C LYS A 111 -4.76 -13.53 -26.33
N LEU A 112 -5.33 -12.48 -25.73
CA LEU A 112 -5.55 -11.20 -26.41
C LEU A 112 -4.22 -10.50 -26.74
N ALA A 113 -3.22 -10.57 -25.86
CA ALA A 113 -1.89 -10.04 -26.09
C ALA A 113 -1.21 -10.74 -27.29
N ALA A 114 -1.29 -12.08 -27.34
CA ALA A 114 -0.77 -12.88 -28.46
C ALA A 114 -1.50 -12.59 -29.78
N GLN A 115 -2.81 -12.32 -29.74
CA GLN A 115 -3.59 -11.94 -30.92
C GLN A 115 -3.25 -10.54 -31.44
N LYS A 116 -3.00 -9.57 -30.55
CA LYS A 116 -2.57 -8.23 -30.94
C LYS A 116 -1.12 -8.17 -31.41
N ASN A 117 -0.27 -9.05 -30.88
CA ASN A 117 1.14 -9.09 -31.23
C ASN A 117 1.59 -10.52 -31.54
N SER A 118 1.45 -10.90 -32.81
CA SER A 118 1.80 -12.22 -33.34
C SER A 118 3.31 -12.52 -33.29
N SER A 119 4.16 -11.53 -33.00
CA SER A 119 5.61 -11.73 -32.91
C SER A 119 6.09 -12.19 -31.53
N LEU A 120 5.20 -12.26 -30.53
CA LEU A 120 5.56 -12.71 -29.19
C LEU A 120 5.83 -14.21 -29.19
N SER A 121 7.02 -14.59 -28.74
CA SER A 121 7.39 -15.99 -28.53
C SER A 121 6.65 -16.58 -27.32
N LYS A 122 6.55 -17.91 -27.29
CA LYS A 122 5.96 -18.63 -26.15
C LYS A 122 6.64 -18.27 -24.81
N ALA A 123 7.96 -18.12 -24.82
CA ALA A 123 8.74 -17.78 -23.63
C ALA A 123 8.41 -16.37 -23.10
N GLU A 124 8.12 -15.42 -23.99
CA GLU A 124 7.71 -14.06 -23.60
C GLU A 124 6.29 -14.04 -23.03
N LEU A 125 5.37 -14.81 -23.63
CA LEU A 125 4.01 -14.96 -23.10
C LEU A 125 4.01 -15.61 -21.70
N ASP A 126 4.87 -16.61 -21.48
CA ASP A 126 5.01 -17.25 -20.16
C ASP A 126 5.59 -16.31 -19.10
N ARG A 127 6.53 -15.43 -19.48
CA ARG A 127 7.05 -14.37 -18.60
C ARG A 127 5.98 -13.34 -18.27
N LEU A 128 5.31 -12.83 -19.31
CA LEU A 128 4.22 -11.87 -19.15
C LEU A 128 3.12 -12.41 -18.23
N ARG A 129 2.81 -13.71 -18.34
CA ARG A 129 1.86 -14.38 -17.43
C ARG A 129 2.30 -14.26 -15.97
N LYS A 130 3.55 -14.58 -15.66
CA LYS A 130 4.08 -14.48 -14.29
C LYS A 130 4.04 -13.04 -13.79
N ASP A 131 4.34 -12.07 -14.66
CA ASP A 131 4.35 -10.66 -14.30
C ASP A 131 2.95 -10.17 -13.92
N ILE A 132 1.91 -10.52 -14.69
CA ILE A 132 0.52 -10.10 -14.39
C ILE A 132 -0.12 -10.88 -13.23
N GLU A 133 0.38 -12.09 -12.93
CA GLU A 133 -0.01 -12.86 -11.75
C GLU A 133 0.50 -12.22 -10.46
N GLY A 134 1.76 -11.75 -10.46
CA GLY A 134 2.41 -11.13 -9.30
C GLY A 134 2.18 -9.63 -9.16
N ASN A 135 1.79 -8.92 -10.23
CA ASN A 135 1.73 -7.47 -10.24
C ASN A 135 0.42 -6.94 -10.83
N THR A 136 -0.41 -6.35 -9.96
CA THR A 136 -1.69 -5.73 -10.33
C THR A 136 -1.51 -4.57 -11.31
N PHE A 137 -0.47 -3.74 -11.16
CA PHE A 137 -0.22 -2.61 -12.06
C PHE A 137 0.05 -3.09 -13.49
N MET A 138 0.92 -4.10 -13.65
CA MET A 138 1.22 -4.70 -14.96
C MET A 138 -0.02 -5.32 -15.59
N ARG A 139 -0.88 -5.96 -14.79
CA ARG A 139 -2.14 -6.52 -15.25
C ARG A 139 -3.09 -5.45 -15.79
N VAL A 140 -3.26 -4.35 -15.06
CA VAL A 140 -4.15 -3.25 -15.46
C VAL A 140 -3.62 -2.53 -16.71
N ALA A 141 -2.31 -2.32 -16.79
CA ALA A 141 -1.68 -1.75 -17.98
C ALA A 141 -1.91 -2.65 -19.22
N LEU A 142 -1.78 -3.98 -19.04
CA LEU A 142 -2.05 -4.93 -20.12
C LEU A 142 -3.52 -4.92 -20.53
N GLU A 143 -4.47 -4.90 -19.59
CA GLU A 143 -5.91 -4.77 -19.86
C GLU A 143 -6.21 -3.57 -20.77
N GLN A 144 -5.60 -2.42 -20.50
CA GLN A 144 -5.73 -1.21 -21.31
C GLN A 144 -5.11 -1.40 -22.71
N GLN A 145 -3.90 -1.95 -22.80
CA GLN A 145 -3.19 -2.16 -24.06
C GLN A 145 -3.94 -3.14 -24.98
N VAL A 146 -4.48 -4.22 -24.43
CA VAL A 146 -5.24 -5.21 -25.20
C VAL A 146 -6.69 -4.80 -25.48
N GLY A 147 -7.16 -3.72 -24.85
CA GLY A 147 -8.54 -3.23 -25.01
C GLY A 147 -9.57 -4.19 -24.42
N PHE A 148 -9.24 -4.80 -23.27
CA PHE A 148 -10.11 -5.76 -22.61
C PHE A 148 -11.40 -5.07 -22.15
N LYS A 149 -12.56 -5.54 -22.64
CA LYS A 149 -13.91 -5.01 -22.34
C LYS A 149 -14.67 -5.84 -21.30
N GLY A 150 -13.98 -6.59 -20.45
CA GLY A 150 -14.60 -7.13 -19.24
C GLY A 150 -14.67 -6.04 -18.17
N SER A 151 -15.57 -6.20 -17.20
CA SER A 151 -15.59 -5.34 -16.01
C SER A 151 -14.28 -5.51 -15.25
N SER A 152 -13.26 -4.73 -15.59
CA SER A 152 -12.22 -4.40 -14.62
C SER A 152 -12.99 -3.71 -13.49
N PRO A 153 -13.00 -4.27 -12.27
CA PRO A 153 -13.77 -3.69 -11.16
C PRO A 153 -13.14 -2.39 -10.67
N ILE A 154 -12.05 -1.93 -11.29
CA ILE A 154 -11.62 -0.53 -11.27
C ILE A 154 -12.83 0.28 -11.69
N GLY A 155 -13.41 0.94 -10.69
CA GLY A 155 -14.68 1.62 -10.79
C GLY A 155 -14.82 2.35 -12.12
N LYS A 156 -16.00 2.22 -12.72
CA LYS A 156 -16.48 3.23 -13.64
C LYS A 156 -16.40 4.57 -12.89
N THR A 157 -15.39 5.38 -13.21
CA THR A 157 -15.52 6.83 -13.10
C THR A 157 -16.55 7.29 -14.12
#